data_AF-A0A4Y2D1C2-F1
#
_entry.id   AF-A0A4Y2D1C2-F1
#
_cell.length_a   1.000
_cell.length_b   1.000
_cell.length_c   1.000
_cell.angle_alpha   90.00
_cell.angle_beta   90.00
_cell.angle_gamma   90.00
#
_symmetry.space_group_name_H-M   'P 1'
#
loop_
_entity.id
_entity.type
_entity.pdbx_description
1 polymer ?
#
loop_
_entity_poly.entity_id
_entity_poly.type
_entity_poly.pdbx_seq_one_letter_code
_entity_poly.pdbx_strand_id
1 'polypeptide(L)'
;MAESQARIETLSKSNFETWKLQMEAVLIKNDRFKYLSEVAPPPEPKEAYDSWKIEDSRTKADLILCIQPSELKLVKNCLTAKDMWEKLESTYQSKGPARKANLLKSLLQLKMETGSE
;
A
#
# COMPACT_ATOMS: atom_id res chain seq x y z
N MET A 1 -7.95 -25.17 9.09
CA MET A 1 -7.72 -25.27 7.62
C MET A 1 -6.75 -24.16 7.27
N ALA A 2 -5.62 -24.46 6.63
CA ALA A 2 -4.70 -23.40 6.20
C ALA A 2 -5.34 -22.68 5.00
N GLU A 3 -5.76 -21.44 5.20
CA GLU A 3 -6.26 -20.62 4.10
C GLU A 3 -5.11 -20.36 3.13
N SER A 4 -5.30 -20.75 1.88
CA SER A 4 -4.35 -20.47 0.81
C SER A 4 -4.20 -18.95 0.67
N GLN A 5 -3.06 -18.42 1.08
CA GLN A 5 -2.71 -17.02 0.89
C GLN A 5 -2.69 -16.72 -0.61
N ALA A 6 -3.55 -15.79 -1.05
CA ALA A 6 -3.55 -15.36 -2.44
C ALA A 6 -2.17 -14.79 -2.76
N ARG A 7 -1.51 -15.31 -3.80
CA ARG A 7 -0.23 -14.79 -4.26
C ARG A 7 -0.48 -13.49 -5.00
N ILE A 8 -0.41 -12.37 -4.28
CA ILE A 8 -0.40 -11.05 -4.89
C ILE A 8 1.03 -10.63 -5.20
N GLU A 9 1.19 -9.76 -6.20
CA GLU A 9 2.49 -9.19 -6.49
C GLU A 9 2.94 -8.32 -5.30
N THR A 10 4.24 -8.26 -5.00
CA THR A 10 4.73 -7.38 -3.93
C THR A 10 4.76 -5.92 -4.39
N LEU A 11 4.49 -4.99 -3.47
CA LEU A 11 4.49 -3.56 -3.78
C LEU A 11 5.86 -3.10 -4.26
N SER A 12 5.86 -2.42 -5.39
CA SER A 12 7.00 -1.73 -5.99
C SER A 12 6.60 -0.30 -6.39
N LYS A 13 7.59 0.49 -6.85
CA LYS A 13 7.35 1.87 -7.29
C LYS A 13 6.46 2.00 -8.53
N SER A 14 6.19 0.93 -9.25
CA SER A 14 5.50 0.94 -10.55
C SER A 14 4.15 0.24 -10.57
N ASN A 15 3.78 -0.49 -9.51
CA ASN A 15 2.57 -1.32 -9.51
C ASN A 15 1.55 -0.92 -8.43
N PHE A 16 1.69 0.27 -7.81
CA PHE A 16 0.88 0.67 -6.66
C PHE A 16 -0.64 0.52 -6.88
N GLU A 17 -1.20 0.98 -8.00
CA GLU A 17 -2.65 0.88 -8.24
C GLU A 17 -3.14 -0.57 -8.30
N THR A 18 -2.39 -1.44 -9.00
CA THR A 18 -2.70 -2.88 -9.09
C THR A 18 -2.53 -3.57 -7.75
N TRP A 19 -1.42 -3.29 -7.06
CA TRP A 19 -1.13 -3.82 -5.73
C TRP A 19 -2.20 -3.41 -4.72
N LYS A 20 -2.61 -2.14 -4.75
CA LYS A 20 -3.66 -1.59 -3.89
C LYS A 20 -4.94 -2.39 -4.07
N LEU A 21 -5.43 -2.52 -5.29
CA LEU A 21 -6.65 -3.29 -5.60
C LEU A 21 -6.55 -4.75 -5.12
N GLN A 22 -5.40 -5.40 -5.34
CA GLN A 22 -5.17 -6.77 -4.89
C GLN A 22 -5.14 -6.90 -3.36
N MET A 23 -4.49 -5.95 -2.68
CA MET A 23 -4.38 -5.92 -1.22
C MET A 23 -5.73 -5.66 -0.56
N GLU A 24 -6.52 -4.73 -1.08
CA GLU A 24 -7.89 -4.48 -0.63
C GLU A 24 -8.73 -5.77 -0.71
N ALA A 25 -8.64 -6.51 -1.82
CA ALA A 25 -9.34 -7.78 -1.98
C ALA A 25 -8.89 -8.85 -0.96
N VAL A 26 -7.59 -8.94 -0.66
CA VAL A 26 -7.05 -9.84 0.37
C VAL A 26 -7.58 -9.49 1.75
N LEU A 27 -7.57 -8.20 2.12
CA LEU A 27 -8.02 -7.76 3.44
C LEU A 27 -9.53 -7.86 3.61
N ILE A 28 -10.32 -7.63 2.55
CA ILE A 28 -11.77 -7.84 2.56
C ILE A 28 -12.08 -9.32 2.77
N LYS A 29 -11.40 -10.21 2.04
CA LYS A 29 -11.57 -11.67 2.19
C LYS A 29 -11.31 -12.14 3.63
N ASN A 30 -10.40 -11.47 4.34
CA ASN A 30 -9.98 -11.81 5.70
C ASN A 30 -10.70 -11.00 6.80
N ASP A 31 -11.71 -10.20 6.47
CA ASP A 31 -12.42 -9.27 7.40
C ASP A 31 -11.51 -8.27 8.14
N ARG A 32 -10.43 -7.83 7.46
CA ARG A 32 -9.42 -6.91 8.01
C ARG A 32 -9.40 -5.53 7.34
N PHE A 33 -10.18 -5.32 6.28
CA PHE A 33 -10.18 -4.04 5.57
C PHE A 33 -10.53 -2.84 6.46
N LYS A 34 -11.41 -3.03 7.45
CA LYS A 34 -11.79 -2.00 8.45
C LYS A 34 -10.61 -1.36 9.18
N TYR A 35 -9.50 -2.09 9.40
CA TYR A 35 -8.32 -1.55 10.07
C TYR A 35 -7.51 -0.55 9.22
N LEU A 36 -7.85 -0.41 7.93
CA LEU A 36 -7.27 0.62 7.07
C LEU A 36 -8.08 1.91 7.07
N SER A 37 -9.38 1.84 7.32
CA SER A 37 -10.31 2.98 7.22
C SER A 37 -10.68 3.57 8.57
N GLU A 38 -10.90 2.72 9.58
CA GLU A 38 -11.38 3.13 10.89
C GLU A 38 -10.28 3.77 11.73
N VAL A 39 -10.68 4.66 12.63
CA VAL A 39 -9.78 5.24 13.63
C VAL A 39 -9.62 4.25 14.77
N ALA A 40 -8.41 4.15 15.32
CA ALA A 40 -8.14 3.33 16.48
C ALA A 40 -9.14 3.67 17.62
N PRO A 41 -9.73 2.67 18.29
CA PRO A 41 -10.62 2.90 19.41
C PRO A 41 -9.85 3.53 20.58
N PRO A 42 -10.55 4.23 21.48
CA PRO A 42 -9.95 4.71 22.72
C PRO A 42 -9.39 3.54 23.56
N PRO A 43 -8.40 3.78 24.43
CA PRO A 43 -7.80 2.72 25.27
C PRO A 43 -8.76 2.06 26.26
N GLU A 44 -9.92 2.68 26.51
CA GLU A 44 -10.96 2.16 27.38
C GLU A 44 -12.27 1.97 26.62
N PRO A 45 -12.96 0.81 26.76
CA PRO A 45 -12.60 -0.34 27.60
C PRO A 45 -11.42 -1.15 27.04
N LYS A 46 -10.56 -1.64 27.95
CA LYS A 46 -9.27 -2.26 27.62
C LYS A 46 -9.41 -3.50 26.74
N GLU A 47 -10.44 -4.30 26.96
CA GLU A 47 -10.69 -5.55 26.22
C GLU A 47 -10.93 -5.29 24.72
N ALA A 48 -11.69 -4.24 24.41
CA ALA A 48 -11.96 -3.83 23.04
C ALA A 48 -10.69 -3.29 22.36
N TYR A 49 -9.93 -2.47 23.08
CA TYR A 49 -8.66 -1.93 22.61
C TYR A 49 -7.61 -3.02 22.33
N ASP A 50 -7.44 -3.95 23.26
CA ASP A 50 -6.48 -5.06 23.12
C ASP A 50 -6.86 -5.97 21.95
N SER A 51 -8.16 -6.25 21.79
CA SER A 51 -8.68 -7.04 20.65
C SER A 51 -8.44 -6.34 19.32
N TRP A 52 -8.74 -5.03 19.23
CA TRP A 52 -8.45 -4.22 18.05
C TRP A 52 -6.95 -4.22 17.71
N LYS A 53 -6.09 -4.06 18.73
CA LYS A 53 -4.63 -4.00 18.55
C LYS A 53 -4.05 -5.28 17.98
N ILE A 54 -4.61 -6.44 18.34
CA ILE A 54 -4.19 -7.74 17.78
C ILE A 54 -4.48 -7.79 16.27
N GLU A 55 -5.68 -7.41 15.86
CA GLU A 55 -6.07 -7.45 14.44
C GLU A 55 -5.41 -6.34 13.61
N ASP A 56 -5.19 -5.15 14.16
CA ASP A 56 -4.37 -4.11 13.55
C ASP A 56 -2.94 -4.63 13.31
N SER A 57 -2.34 -5.28 14.32
CA SER A 57 -0.99 -5.87 14.20
C SER A 57 -0.92 -6.96 13.11
N ARG A 58 -1.97 -7.78 12.97
CA ARG A 58 -2.07 -8.78 11.90
C ARG A 58 -2.18 -8.12 10.53
N THR A 59 -3.02 -7.09 10.41
CA THR A 59 -3.16 -6.30 9.18
C THR A 59 -1.83 -5.64 8.79
N LYS A 60 -1.09 -5.08 9.74
CA LYS A 60 0.26 -4.55 9.51
C LYS A 60 1.22 -5.62 8.99
N ALA A 61 1.20 -6.81 9.58
CA ALA A 61 2.05 -7.92 9.15
C ALA A 61 1.71 -8.34 7.70
N ASP A 62 0.43 -8.45 7.36
CA ASP A 62 -0.02 -8.76 5.99
C ASP A 62 0.49 -7.71 5.00
N LEU A 63 0.40 -6.42 5.33
CA LEU A 63 0.94 -5.34 4.49
C LEU A 63 2.46 -5.48 4.31
N ILE A 64 3.23 -5.68 5.39
CA ILE A 64 4.69 -5.80 5.36
C ILE A 64 5.13 -6.97 4.47
N LEU A 65 4.47 -8.13 4.59
CA LEU A 65 4.80 -9.34 3.83
C LEU A 65 4.53 -9.17 2.33
N CYS A 66 3.72 -8.20 1.94
CA CYS A 66 3.39 -7.91 0.56
C CYS A 66 4.07 -6.64 0.02
N ILE A 67 5.13 -6.15 0.68
CA ILE A 67 5.93 -5.01 0.23
C ILE A 67 7.35 -5.48 -0.11
N GLN A 68 7.92 -4.99 -1.22
CA GLN A 68 9.32 -5.28 -1.54
C GLN A 68 10.27 -4.74 -0.46
N PRO A 69 11.36 -5.45 -0.12
CA PRO A 69 12.31 -5.00 0.89
C PRO A 69 12.85 -3.57 0.69
N SER A 70 13.02 -3.13 -0.56
CA SER A 70 13.50 -1.77 -0.89
C SER A 70 12.56 -0.65 -0.47
N GLU A 71 11.26 -0.96 -0.34
CA GLU A 71 10.20 0.00 -0.02
C GLU A 71 9.83 -0.03 1.47
N LEU A 72 10.24 -1.05 2.25
CA LEU A 72 9.91 -1.19 3.69
C LEU A 72 10.33 0.02 4.54
N LYS A 73 11.38 0.74 4.14
CA LYS A 73 11.81 1.98 4.80
C LYS A 73 10.74 3.07 4.84
N LEU A 74 9.73 3.02 3.97
CA LEU A 74 8.62 3.97 3.92
C LEU A 74 7.65 3.81 5.10
N VAL A 75 7.51 2.58 5.60
CA VAL A 75 6.48 2.19 6.57
C VAL A 75 7.04 1.82 7.95
N LYS A 76 8.37 1.79 8.11
CA LYS A 76 9.05 1.35 9.34
C LYS A 76 8.61 2.06 10.63
N ASN A 77 8.12 3.31 10.53
CA ASN A 77 7.75 4.15 11.67
C ASN A 77 6.22 4.30 11.83
N CYS A 78 5.42 3.60 11.01
CA CYS A 78 3.96 3.67 11.09
C CYS A 78 3.44 2.87 12.30
N LEU A 79 2.53 3.46 13.07
CA LEU A 79 2.06 2.90 14.32
C LEU A 79 0.88 1.95 14.09
N THR A 80 -0.02 2.29 13.17
CA THR A 80 -1.19 1.49 12.82
C THR A 80 -1.14 0.99 11.38
N ALA A 81 -2.01 0.02 11.02
CA ALA A 81 -2.18 -0.40 9.62
C ALA A 81 -2.70 0.75 8.76
N LYS A 82 -3.61 1.57 9.30
CA LYS A 82 -4.09 2.80 8.67
C LYS A 82 -2.96 3.77 8.35
N ASP A 83 -2.07 4.06 9.31
CA ASP A 83 -0.92 4.94 9.09
C ASP A 83 -0.02 4.44 7.95
N MET A 84 0.18 3.11 7.88
CA MET A 84 0.93 2.49 6.79
C MET A 84 0.23 2.73 5.46
N TRP A 85 -1.08 2.45 5.40
CA TRP A 85 -1.87 2.59 4.19
C TRP A 85 -1.87 4.00 3.64
N GLU A 86 -2.20 4.98 4.48
CA GLU A 86 -2.21 6.40 4.12
C GLU A 86 -0.82 6.88 3.68
N LYS A 87 0.25 6.39 4.31
CA LYS A 87 1.62 6.71 3.92
C LYS A 87 1.96 6.19 2.52
N LEU A 88 1.53 4.96 2.20
CA LEU A 88 1.72 4.37 0.87
C LEU A 88 0.91 5.12 -0.18
N GLU A 89 -0.37 5.41 0.07
CA GLU A 89 -1.23 6.21 -0.82
C GLU A 89 -0.61 7.57 -1.11
N SER A 90 -0.25 8.32 -0.07
CA SER A 90 0.38 9.63 -0.20
C SER A 90 1.68 9.56 -1.01
N THR A 91 2.48 8.51 -0.83
CA THR A 91 3.79 8.36 -1.50
C THR A 91 3.69 8.02 -2.98
N TYR A 92 2.72 7.17 -3.37
CA TYR A 92 2.64 6.63 -4.73
C TYR A 92 1.55 7.30 -5.58
N GLN A 93 0.39 7.66 -5.02
CA GLN A 93 -0.65 8.37 -5.79
C GLN A 93 -0.20 9.76 -6.19
N SER A 94 0.54 10.47 -5.33
CA SER A 94 1.12 11.79 -5.65
C SER A 94 2.09 11.76 -6.84
N LYS A 95 2.68 10.59 -7.13
CA LYS A 95 3.68 10.40 -8.20
C LYS A 95 3.10 9.85 -9.50
N GLY A 96 1.90 9.26 -9.48
CA GLY A 96 1.30 8.63 -10.67
C GLY A 96 1.14 9.59 -11.86
N PRO A 97 0.35 10.68 -11.71
CA PRO A 97 0.14 11.64 -12.79
C PRO A 97 1.44 12.33 -13.24
N ALA A 98 2.29 12.75 -12.29
CA ALA A 98 3.56 13.41 -12.59
C ALA A 98 4.52 12.50 -13.37
N ARG A 99 4.60 11.21 -13.02
CA ARG A 99 5.45 10.24 -13.71
C ARG A 99 4.96 9.96 -15.14
N LYS A 100 3.65 9.85 -15.34
CA LYS A 100 3.05 9.72 -16.68
C LYS A 100 3.34 10.95 -17.55
N ALA A 101 3.19 12.15 -16.99
CA ALA A 101 3.51 13.39 -17.69
C ALA A 101 4.98 13.49 -18.07
N ASN A 102 5.90 13.13 -17.16
CA ASN A 102 7.33 13.14 -17.45
C ASN A 102 7.71 12.11 -18.52
N LEU A 103 7.12 10.92 -18.51
CA LEU A 103 7.34 9.92 -19.56
C LEU A 103 6.89 10.43 -20.93
N LEU A 104 5.71 11.06 -21.01
CA LEU A 104 5.22 11.67 -22.25
C LEU A 104 6.17 12.77 -22.74
N LYS A 105 6.67 13.64 -21.85
CA LYS A 105 7.65 14.67 -22.20
C LYS A 105 8.93 14.08 -22.78
N SER A 106 9.48 13.05 -22.15
CA SER A 106 10.70 12.38 -22.64
C SER A 106 10.48 11.72 -24.00
N LEU A 107 9.34 11.06 -24.22
CA LEU A 107 9.00 10.46 -25.52
C LEU A 107 8.88 11.51 -26.63
N LEU A 108 8.27 12.66 -26.33
CA LEU A 108 8.16 13.76 -27.29
C LEU A 108 9.53 14.36 -27.62
N GLN A 109 10.41 14.53 -26.62
CA GLN A 109 11.78 15.02 -26.82
C GLN A 109 12.60 14.06 -27.69
N LEU A 110 12.56 12.75 -27.40
CA LEU A 110 13.21 11.71 -28.21
C LEU A 110 12.76 11.76 -29.68
N LYS A 111 11.45 11.93 -29.93
CA LYS A 111 10.91 11.97 -31.29
C LYS A 111 11.37 13.20 -32.08
N MET A 112 11.59 14.34 -31.42
CA MET A 112 12.09 15.55 -32.07
C MET A 112 13.58 15.46 -32.41
N GLU A 113 14.37 14.74 -31.62
CA GLU A 113 15.80 14.52 -31.89
C GLU A 113 16.02 13.56 -33.07
N THR A 114 15.15 12.56 -33.24
CA THR A 114 15.19 11.60 -34.38
C THR A 114 14.58 12.11 -35.69
N GLY A 115 13.95 13.29 -35.70
CA GLY A 115 13.33 13.88 -36.89
C GLY A 115 14.18 14.96 -37.58
N SER A 116 15.46 15.05 -37.20
CA SER A 116 16.42 16.05 -37.67
C SER A 116 17.45 15.43 -38.64
N GLU A 117 16.97 14.70 -39.66
CA GLU A 117 17.76 14.24 -40.81
C GLU A 117 16.97 14.42 -42.11
#